data_AF-A0A2K5CB86-F1
#
_entry.id   AF-A0A2K5CB86-F1
#
_cell.length_a   1.000
_cell.length_b   1.000
_cell.length_c   1.000
_cell.angle_alpha   90.00
_cell.angle_beta   90.00
_cell.angle_gamma   90.00
#
_symmetry.space_group_name_H-M   'P 1'
#
loop_
_entity.id
_entity.type
_entity.pdbx_description
1 polymer ?
#
loop_
_entity_poly.entity_id
_entity_poly.type
_entity_poly.pdbx_seq_one_letter_code
_entity_poly.pdbx_strand_id
1 'polypeptide(L)'
;MASLLAKDAYLQSLARKICAQPGPQPQARTRAGKTQGSETAGPPRKKRKKTQKKFREREEKAAEHKAKSFGEKSPAASGARRPEAAEGEAASASSSAERPCGLATEPESLFALDVLRQRLHEKIQEARSQGSARELSPAALEKRQRRKQERDRKKRKRKELRAKEKARKAEEEPVEPVPEGAGREPREPPGLIFNKVEVSEDEPASKAQRRREKRQRVKGNLTPLTGRNYRQLLERLQARQSRLDELRGRDEGKARELEAKMKWTNLLYKAEGVKIRDDERLLQEALKRKEKRRAQRQRRWEKRTASVVEKMRQRQDRRRQNLRRKKAARAERRLLKARKKGRILPQDLERAGLA
;
A
#
# COMPACT_ATOMS: atom_id res chain seq x y z
N MET A 1 -67.24 -24.13 27.07
CA MET A 1 -65.82 -23.75 27.29
C MET A 1 -64.92 -24.89 26.85
N ALA A 2 -63.95 -24.68 25.96
CA ALA A 2 -62.97 -25.73 25.62
C ALA A 2 -61.99 -25.95 26.78
N SER A 3 -61.86 -27.19 27.24
CA SER A 3 -61.06 -27.55 28.43
C SER A 3 -59.57 -27.23 28.25
N LEU A 4 -58.87 -26.97 29.36
CA LEU A 4 -57.43 -26.66 29.33
C LEU A 4 -56.61 -27.81 28.74
N LEU A 5 -56.99 -29.06 29.02
CA LEU A 5 -56.37 -30.27 28.46
C LEU A 5 -56.44 -30.30 26.93
N ALA A 6 -57.56 -29.90 26.31
CA ALA A 6 -57.69 -29.85 24.86
C ALA A 6 -56.78 -28.77 24.23
N LYS A 7 -56.61 -27.63 24.91
CA LYS A 7 -55.70 -26.55 24.49
C LYS A 7 -54.24 -26.97 24.59
N ASP A 8 -53.87 -27.65 25.68
CA ASP A 8 -52.49 -28.13 25.87
C ASP A 8 -52.15 -29.27 24.91
N ALA A 9 -53.06 -30.24 24.72
CA ALA A 9 -52.90 -31.28 23.70
C ALA A 9 -52.70 -30.69 22.29
N TYR A 10 -53.45 -29.63 21.94
CA TYR A 10 -53.24 -28.90 20.69
C TYR A 10 -51.84 -28.26 20.62
N LEU A 11 -51.40 -27.53 21.66
CA LEU A 11 -50.06 -26.92 21.71
C LEU A 11 -48.93 -27.95 21.66
N GLN A 12 -49.06 -29.08 22.35
CA GLN A 12 -48.12 -30.19 22.29
C GLN A 12 -48.09 -30.81 20.87
N SER A 13 -49.23 -30.95 20.19
CA SER A 13 -49.28 -31.44 18.80
C SER A 13 -48.60 -30.46 17.83
N LEU A 14 -48.76 -29.16 18.05
CA LEU A 14 -48.14 -28.09 17.27
C LEU A 14 -46.62 -28.07 17.48
N ALA A 15 -46.17 -28.17 18.74
CA ALA A 15 -44.76 -28.28 19.09
C ALA A 15 -44.11 -29.53 18.47
N ARG A 16 -44.79 -30.69 18.47
CA ARG A 16 -44.32 -31.90 17.76
C ARG A 16 -44.19 -31.64 16.26
N LYS A 17 -45.18 -31.04 15.59
CA LYS A 17 -45.10 -30.71 14.15
C LYS A 17 -44.00 -29.71 13.78
N ILE A 18 -43.68 -28.76 14.67
CA ILE A 18 -42.63 -27.74 14.44
C ILE A 18 -41.24 -28.31 14.73
N CYS A 19 -41.07 -29.09 15.81
CA CYS A 19 -39.78 -29.60 16.24
C CYS A 19 -39.36 -30.92 15.55
N ALA A 20 -40.32 -31.76 15.12
CA ALA A 20 -40.07 -33.04 14.46
C ALA A 20 -40.02 -32.91 12.92
N GLN A 21 -39.34 -31.88 12.41
CA GLN A 21 -38.86 -31.85 11.02
C GLN A 21 -37.49 -32.55 10.97
N PRO A 22 -37.38 -33.81 10.51
CA PRO A 22 -36.10 -34.49 10.43
C PRO A 22 -35.21 -33.82 9.39
N GLY A 23 -34.16 -33.13 9.85
CA GLY A 23 -33.08 -32.67 8.98
C GLY A 23 -32.43 -33.85 8.25
N PRO A 24 -31.88 -33.65 7.03
CA PRO A 24 -31.38 -34.73 6.19
C PRO A 24 -30.33 -35.57 6.94
N GLN A 25 -30.61 -36.88 7.03
CA GLN A 25 -29.88 -37.84 7.85
C GLN A 25 -28.41 -37.94 7.41
N PRO A 26 -27.43 -37.70 8.31
CA PRO A 26 -26.03 -37.84 7.97
C PRO A 26 -25.66 -39.32 7.85
N GLN A 27 -25.27 -39.76 6.65
CA GLN A 27 -24.83 -41.13 6.40
C GLN A 27 -23.68 -41.52 7.34
N ALA A 28 -23.82 -42.67 8.00
CA ALA A 28 -22.82 -43.17 8.95
C ALA A 28 -21.49 -43.45 8.24
N ARG A 29 -20.41 -42.85 8.75
CA ARG A 29 -19.04 -43.19 8.32
C ARG A 29 -18.44 -44.18 9.31
N THR A 30 -17.84 -45.25 8.77
CA THR A 30 -17.13 -46.27 9.53
C THR A 30 -15.97 -45.67 10.33
N ARG A 31 -15.71 -46.22 11.52
CA ARG A 31 -14.62 -45.76 12.39
C ARG A 31 -13.30 -46.42 11.98
N ALA A 32 -12.25 -45.62 11.81
CA ALA A 32 -10.88 -46.10 11.64
C ALA A 32 -9.90 -45.18 12.39
N GLY A 33 -8.89 -45.77 13.04
CA GLY A 33 -7.64 -45.12 13.48
C GLY A 33 -7.74 -43.94 14.45
N LYS A 34 -7.45 -44.16 15.74
CA LYS A 34 -7.04 -43.09 16.66
C LYS A 34 -5.54 -42.83 16.54
N THR A 35 -5.13 -41.60 16.26
CA THR A 35 -3.84 -41.04 16.68
C THR A 35 -4.07 -39.61 17.20
N GLN A 36 -3.27 -39.18 18.19
CA GLN A 36 -3.61 -38.03 19.04
C GLN A 36 -2.99 -36.70 18.55
N GLY A 37 -3.58 -35.56 18.92
CA GLY A 37 -2.97 -34.25 18.64
C GLY A 37 -3.85 -33.01 18.92
N SER A 38 -3.75 -32.46 20.13
CA SER A 38 -4.03 -31.06 20.52
C SER A 38 -5.33 -30.36 20.07
N GLU A 39 -6.11 -29.95 21.07
CA GLU A 39 -7.07 -28.85 21.03
C GLU A 39 -6.34 -27.49 20.75
N THR A 40 -6.95 -26.36 20.37
CA THR A 40 -8.37 -25.93 20.34
C THR A 40 -8.67 -25.16 19.04
N ALA A 41 -9.90 -25.26 18.52
CA ALA A 41 -10.39 -24.40 17.44
C ALA A 41 -11.89 -24.10 17.58
N GLY A 42 -12.24 -22.87 17.97
CA GLY A 42 -13.62 -22.47 18.26
C GLY A 42 -14.54 -22.29 17.03
N PRO A 43 -15.87 -22.29 17.23
CA PRO A 43 -16.86 -22.39 16.14
C PRO A 43 -16.97 -21.14 15.24
N PRO A 44 -17.45 -21.30 13.99
CA PRO A 44 -17.44 -20.26 12.97
C PRO A 44 -18.48 -19.15 13.21
N ARG A 45 -18.05 -17.87 13.15
CA ARG A 45 -18.92 -16.71 13.35
C ARG A 45 -19.80 -16.37 12.14
N LYS A 46 -21.08 -16.05 12.42
CA LYS A 46 -22.12 -15.65 11.46
C LYS A 46 -21.67 -14.47 10.55
N LYS A 47 -21.99 -14.54 9.25
CA LYS A 47 -21.61 -13.55 8.22
C LYS A 47 -22.35 -12.21 8.45
N ARG A 48 -21.65 -11.09 8.71
CA ARG A 48 -22.23 -9.73 8.72
C ARG A 48 -21.96 -8.98 7.41
N LYS A 49 -23.03 -8.51 6.76
CA LYS A 49 -23.02 -7.83 5.44
C LYS A 49 -22.75 -6.32 5.59
N LYS A 50 -21.48 -5.87 5.60
CA LYS A 50 -21.12 -4.43 5.50
C LYS A 50 -19.70 -4.18 4.96
N THR A 51 -19.44 -2.92 4.56
CA THR A 51 -18.14 -2.34 4.14
C THR A 51 -17.41 -2.89 2.89
N GLN A 52 -18.01 -2.75 1.71
CA GLN A 52 -17.22 -2.63 0.45
C GLN A 52 -16.80 -1.18 0.12
N LYS A 53 -17.54 -0.18 0.64
CA LYS A 53 -17.37 1.26 0.29
C LYS A 53 -16.02 1.90 0.70
N LYS A 54 -15.14 1.19 1.42
CA LYS A 54 -13.82 1.68 1.89
C LYS A 54 -12.61 1.19 1.07
N PHE A 55 -12.80 0.37 0.03
CA PHE A 55 -11.69 -0.10 -0.81
C PHE A 55 -11.44 0.81 -2.03
N ARG A 56 -12.47 1.20 -2.80
CA ARG A 56 -12.34 2.16 -3.93
C ARG A 56 -11.63 3.45 -3.52
N GLU A 57 -12.06 4.05 -2.39
CA GLU A 57 -11.51 5.29 -1.82
C GLU A 57 -10.02 5.22 -1.38
N ARG A 58 -9.38 4.05 -1.52
CA ARG A 58 -7.96 3.81 -1.26
C ARG A 58 -7.17 3.50 -2.53
N GLU A 59 -7.80 2.90 -3.54
CA GLU A 59 -7.20 2.67 -4.86
C GLU A 59 -7.12 3.97 -5.66
N GLU A 60 -8.17 4.80 -5.61
CA GLU A 60 -8.20 6.17 -6.17
C GLU A 60 -7.01 7.01 -5.65
N LYS A 61 -6.76 6.96 -4.33
CA LYS A 61 -5.65 7.70 -3.70
C LYS A 61 -4.28 7.12 -4.02
N ALA A 62 -4.19 5.83 -4.36
CA ALA A 62 -2.92 5.23 -4.81
C ALA A 62 -2.58 5.66 -6.24
N ALA A 63 -3.58 5.79 -7.13
CA ALA A 63 -3.41 6.32 -8.47
C ALA A 63 -2.98 7.81 -8.45
N GLU A 64 -3.66 8.63 -7.64
CA GLU A 64 -3.35 10.07 -7.48
C GLU A 64 -1.90 10.37 -7.02
N HIS A 65 -1.21 9.42 -6.40
CA HIS A 65 0.18 9.58 -5.97
C HIS A 65 1.19 9.06 -7.00
N LYS A 66 0.82 8.14 -7.90
CA LYS A 66 1.69 7.71 -9.02
C LYS A 66 1.68 8.69 -10.20
N ALA A 67 0.56 9.39 -10.43
CA ALA A 67 0.44 10.39 -11.49
C ALA A 67 1.13 11.75 -11.18
N LYS A 68 1.92 11.84 -10.09
CA LYS A 68 2.57 13.08 -9.63
C LYS A 68 4.09 12.92 -9.42
N SER A 69 4.69 11.88 -9.99
CA SER A 69 6.14 11.63 -9.97
C SER A 69 6.74 11.41 -11.37
N PHE A 70 6.00 11.77 -12.41
CA PHE A 70 6.45 11.80 -13.81
C PHE A 70 5.95 13.11 -14.43
N GLY A 71 6.81 14.12 -14.37
CA GLY A 71 6.55 15.48 -14.77
C GLY A 71 7.63 16.39 -14.18
N GLU A 72 8.07 17.39 -14.95
CA GLU A 72 9.05 18.41 -14.57
C GLU A 72 10.44 17.90 -14.15
N LYS A 73 11.28 17.61 -15.17
CA LYS A 73 12.66 18.12 -15.26
C LYS A 73 13.28 17.91 -16.65
N SER A 74 13.20 18.95 -17.47
CA SER A 74 14.09 19.18 -18.61
C SER A 74 14.68 20.59 -18.46
N PRO A 75 16.00 20.76 -18.29
CA PRO A 75 16.65 22.05 -18.51
C PRO A 75 16.83 22.29 -20.02
N ALA A 76 16.97 23.55 -20.41
CA ALA A 76 17.25 23.95 -21.79
C ALA A 76 18.48 24.87 -21.86
N ALA A 77 19.07 24.94 -23.07
CA ALA A 77 20.11 25.89 -23.50
C ALA A 77 21.47 25.89 -22.76
N SER A 78 22.50 25.33 -23.40
CA SER A 78 23.72 26.05 -23.81
C SER A 78 24.76 25.09 -24.41
N GLY A 79 25.72 25.61 -25.17
CA GLY A 79 26.88 24.86 -25.68
C GLY A 79 26.84 24.53 -27.18
N ALA A 80 27.37 25.43 -28.01
CA ALA A 80 27.67 25.14 -29.41
C ALA A 80 29.07 24.51 -29.55
N ARG A 81 29.26 23.58 -30.49
CA ARG A 81 30.56 23.24 -31.10
C ARG A 81 30.38 22.45 -32.42
N ARG A 82 31.20 22.79 -33.41
CA ARG A 82 31.49 21.97 -34.62
C ARG A 82 32.26 20.69 -34.21
N PRO A 83 32.38 19.71 -35.12
CA PRO A 83 33.60 19.64 -35.93
C PRO A 83 33.34 19.59 -37.45
N GLU A 84 34.41 19.64 -38.24
CA GLU A 84 34.42 19.56 -39.71
C GLU A 84 35.02 18.24 -40.22
N ALA A 85 34.74 17.95 -41.49
CA ALA A 85 35.52 17.24 -42.51
C ALA A 85 36.47 16.07 -42.14
N ALA A 86 36.22 14.93 -42.80
CA ALA A 86 37.24 14.10 -43.48
C ALA A 86 36.55 13.36 -44.65
N GLU A 87 37.28 13.06 -45.74
CA GLU A 87 36.73 12.56 -47.02
C GLU A 87 37.19 11.13 -47.40
N GLY A 88 36.64 10.60 -48.51
CA GLY A 88 37.13 9.41 -49.23
C GLY A 88 36.17 8.19 -49.16
N GLU A 89 35.83 7.51 -50.26
CA GLU A 89 36.01 7.83 -51.69
C GLU A 89 34.99 7.05 -52.58
N ALA A 90 35.16 7.08 -53.91
CA ALA A 90 34.35 6.42 -54.95
C ALA A 90 34.40 4.86 -54.88
N ALA A 91 33.66 4.02 -55.61
CA ALA A 91 32.58 4.07 -56.64
C ALA A 91 31.98 2.63 -56.75
N SER A 92 30.85 2.26 -57.38
CA SER A 92 29.56 2.85 -57.84
C SER A 92 28.61 1.63 -58.04
N ALA A 93 27.65 1.41 -58.96
CA ALA A 93 26.97 2.12 -60.06
C ALA A 93 25.63 1.39 -60.37
N SER A 94 24.65 2.07 -61.00
CA SER A 94 23.35 1.52 -61.51
C SER A 94 22.35 1.02 -60.44
N SER A 95 21.02 1.14 -60.55
CA SER A 95 20.16 1.46 -61.70
C SER A 95 18.85 2.18 -61.31
N SER A 96 18.38 3.10 -62.14
CA SER A 96 16.97 3.50 -62.40
C SER A 96 15.87 3.25 -61.33
N ALA A 97 15.44 4.33 -60.66
CA ALA A 97 14.04 4.52 -60.22
C ALA A 97 13.78 6.00 -59.93
N GLU A 98 12.94 6.67 -60.73
CA GLU A 98 12.62 8.10 -60.54
C GLU A 98 11.74 8.32 -59.30
N ARG A 99 12.04 9.37 -58.52
CA ARG A 99 11.27 9.76 -57.33
C ARG A 99 10.67 11.15 -57.51
N PRO A 100 9.35 11.30 -57.73
CA PRO A 100 8.70 12.57 -57.53
C PRO A 100 8.56 12.83 -56.02
N CYS A 101 9.24 13.84 -55.50
CA CYS A 101 8.90 14.41 -54.19
C CYS A 101 7.71 15.35 -54.37
N GLY A 102 6.49 14.87 -54.06
CA GLY A 102 5.25 15.65 -54.16
C GLY A 102 4.28 15.34 -53.02
N LEU A 103 3.78 16.39 -52.34
CA LEU A 103 2.86 16.29 -51.20
C LEU A 103 1.40 16.18 -51.68
N ALA A 104 0.71 15.06 -51.42
CA ALA A 104 -0.74 14.96 -51.61
C ALA A 104 -1.45 13.78 -50.90
N THR A 105 -1.14 13.43 -49.63
CA THR A 105 -1.93 12.38 -48.92
C THR A 105 -2.05 12.53 -47.40
N GLU A 106 -1.71 13.69 -46.83
CA GLU A 106 -1.89 13.96 -45.39
C GLU A 106 -3.24 14.58 -44.92
N PRO A 107 -4.24 14.96 -45.76
CA PRO A 107 -5.52 15.41 -45.19
C PRO A 107 -6.28 14.23 -44.55
N GLU A 108 -6.42 13.10 -45.25
CA GLU A 108 -7.21 11.95 -44.77
C GLU A 108 -6.60 11.31 -43.51
N SER A 109 -5.27 11.28 -43.41
CA SER A 109 -4.50 10.87 -42.23
C SER A 109 -4.87 11.69 -40.98
N LEU A 110 -4.86 13.03 -41.10
CA LEU A 110 -5.20 13.95 -40.03
C LEU A 110 -6.71 13.92 -39.70
N PHE A 111 -7.58 13.92 -40.71
CA PHE A 111 -9.04 13.78 -40.51
C PHE A 111 -9.40 12.45 -39.85
N ALA A 112 -8.74 11.34 -40.21
CA ALA A 112 -8.95 10.05 -39.56
C ALA A 112 -8.53 10.09 -38.07
N LEU A 113 -7.41 10.75 -37.74
CA LEU A 113 -6.96 10.96 -36.37
C LEU A 113 -7.92 11.87 -35.58
N ASP A 114 -8.45 12.93 -36.18
CA ASP A 114 -9.40 13.84 -35.53
C ASP A 114 -10.79 13.24 -35.35
N VAL A 115 -11.29 12.43 -36.29
CA VAL A 115 -12.47 11.58 -36.07
C VAL A 115 -12.23 10.55 -34.97
N LEU A 116 -11.01 10.00 -34.85
CA LEU A 116 -10.63 9.12 -33.73
C LEU A 116 -10.59 9.86 -32.39
N ARG A 117 -10.08 11.11 -32.38
CA ARG A 117 -10.09 11.99 -31.20
C ARG A 117 -11.52 12.37 -30.81
N GLN A 118 -12.39 12.72 -31.75
CA GLN A 118 -13.80 13.03 -31.52
C GLN A 118 -14.51 11.81 -30.91
N ARG A 119 -14.44 10.64 -31.56
CA ARG A 119 -15.00 9.38 -31.04
C ARG A 119 -14.44 8.98 -29.67
N LEU A 120 -13.18 9.29 -29.38
CA LEU A 120 -12.59 9.08 -28.07
C LEU A 120 -13.14 10.07 -27.03
N HIS A 121 -13.36 11.35 -27.39
CA HIS A 121 -13.99 12.33 -26.50
C HIS A 121 -15.46 12.01 -26.24
N GLU A 122 -16.23 11.64 -27.27
CA GLU A 122 -17.60 11.14 -27.15
C GLU A 122 -17.65 9.94 -26.19
N LYS A 123 -16.83 8.91 -26.44
CA LYS A 123 -16.80 7.70 -25.61
C LYS A 123 -16.29 7.94 -24.19
N ILE A 124 -15.46 8.98 -23.98
CA ILE A 124 -15.09 9.47 -22.65
C ILE A 124 -16.25 10.24 -21.99
N GLN A 125 -17.06 10.98 -22.75
CA GLN A 125 -18.27 11.63 -22.25
C GLN A 125 -19.37 10.61 -21.92
N GLU A 126 -19.58 9.58 -22.74
CA GLU A 126 -20.43 8.42 -22.43
C GLU A 126 -19.95 7.69 -21.17
N ALA A 127 -18.65 7.40 -21.07
CA ALA A 127 -18.07 6.80 -19.88
C ALA A 127 -18.15 7.73 -18.64
N ARG A 128 -18.31 9.05 -18.83
CA ARG A 128 -18.56 10.03 -17.75
C ARG A 128 -20.04 10.25 -17.47
N SER A 129 -20.97 10.00 -18.39
CA SER A 129 -22.40 9.98 -18.07
C SER A 129 -22.73 8.66 -17.35
N GLN A 130 -22.39 7.52 -17.93
CA GLN A 130 -22.56 6.20 -17.30
C GLN A 130 -21.71 6.02 -16.02
N GLY A 131 -20.54 6.66 -15.94
CA GLY A 131 -19.62 6.56 -14.79
C GLY A 131 -19.70 7.70 -13.77
N SER A 132 -20.28 8.85 -14.11
CA SER A 132 -20.33 10.04 -13.23
C SER A 132 -21.57 10.95 -13.38
N ALA A 133 -22.66 10.52 -14.00
CA ALA A 133 -23.97 11.21 -13.94
C ALA A 133 -24.79 10.88 -12.67
N ARG A 134 -24.13 10.82 -11.51
CA ARG A 134 -24.67 11.62 -10.40
C ARG A 134 -23.83 12.86 -10.35
N GLU A 135 -24.25 13.85 -11.12
CA GLU A 135 -23.75 15.22 -10.98
C GLU A 135 -23.67 15.53 -9.50
N LEU A 136 -22.50 15.99 -9.06
CA LEU A 136 -22.40 16.56 -7.74
C LEU A 136 -23.22 17.84 -7.80
N SER A 137 -24.48 17.76 -7.32
CA SER A 137 -25.42 18.88 -7.16
C SER A 137 -24.66 20.16 -6.82
N PRO A 138 -25.04 21.36 -7.33
CA PRO A 138 -24.25 22.57 -7.19
C PRO A 138 -23.71 22.81 -5.76
N ALA A 139 -24.50 22.55 -4.72
CA ALA A 139 -24.08 22.62 -3.32
C ALA A 139 -22.92 21.66 -2.92
N ALA A 140 -22.77 20.52 -3.59
CA ALA A 140 -21.65 19.57 -3.41
C ALA A 140 -20.38 19.99 -4.19
N LEU A 141 -20.53 20.59 -5.38
CA LEU A 141 -19.41 21.25 -6.08
C LEU A 141 -18.93 22.47 -5.29
N GLU A 142 -19.85 23.28 -4.80
CA GLU A 142 -19.57 24.43 -3.95
C GLU A 142 -18.86 24.01 -2.64
N LYS A 143 -19.34 22.95 -1.96
CA LYS A 143 -18.63 22.35 -0.81
C LYS A 143 -17.23 21.83 -1.17
N ARG A 144 -16.98 21.42 -2.42
CA ARG A 144 -15.63 21.07 -2.93
C ARG A 144 -14.77 22.31 -3.18
N GLN A 145 -15.34 23.40 -3.68
CA GLN A 145 -14.67 24.70 -3.85
C GLN A 145 -14.33 25.35 -2.50
N ARG A 146 -15.28 25.45 -1.56
CA ARG A 146 -15.03 25.92 -0.18
C ARG A 146 -13.88 25.14 0.48
N ARG A 147 -13.85 23.81 0.33
CA ARG A 147 -12.73 22.95 0.82
C ARG A 147 -11.40 23.18 0.08
N LYS A 148 -11.41 23.61 -1.19
CA LYS A 148 -10.19 24.02 -1.91
C LYS A 148 -9.67 25.35 -1.34
N GLN A 149 -10.53 26.37 -1.25
CA GLN A 149 -10.21 27.67 -0.65
C GLN A 149 -9.70 27.55 0.80
N GLU A 150 -10.33 26.70 1.63
CA GLU A 150 -9.90 26.44 3.01
C GLU A 150 -8.50 25.82 3.07
N ARG A 151 -8.22 24.82 2.22
CA ARG A 151 -6.87 24.23 2.07
C ARG A 151 -5.85 25.27 1.62
N ASP A 152 -6.21 26.14 0.70
CA ASP A 152 -5.30 27.14 0.15
C ASP A 152 -5.07 28.31 1.12
N ARG A 153 -6.07 28.71 1.92
CA ARG A 153 -5.89 29.57 3.11
C ARG A 153 -4.94 28.93 4.12
N LYS A 154 -5.09 27.64 4.43
CA LYS A 154 -4.17 26.89 5.32
C LYS A 154 -2.75 26.76 4.74
N LYS A 155 -2.59 26.61 3.42
CA LYS A 155 -1.27 26.68 2.75
C LYS A 155 -0.65 28.08 2.88
N ARG A 156 -1.42 29.16 2.67
CA ARG A 156 -0.94 30.55 2.81
C ARG A 156 -0.43 30.80 4.23
N LYS A 157 -1.23 30.51 5.27
CA LYS A 157 -0.78 30.64 6.67
C LYS A 157 0.47 29.78 6.97
N ARG A 158 0.58 28.57 6.43
CA ARG A 158 1.79 27.72 6.61
C ARG A 158 3.02 28.24 5.84
N LYS A 159 2.84 28.95 4.72
CA LYS A 159 3.93 29.66 4.03
C LYS A 159 4.34 30.91 4.82
N GLU A 160 3.38 31.68 5.31
CA GLU A 160 3.59 32.89 6.11
C GLU A 160 4.35 32.59 7.41
N LEU A 161 3.91 31.59 8.19
CA LEU A 161 4.62 31.16 9.39
C LEU A 161 6.05 30.72 9.10
N ARG A 162 6.29 30.04 7.98
CA ARG A 162 7.63 29.65 7.51
C ARG A 162 8.46 30.81 6.97
N ALA A 163 7.83 31.89 6.53
CA ALA A 163 8.51 33.12 6.14
C ALA A 163 8.90 33.90 7.39
N LYS A 164 8.04 33.99 8.40
CA LYS A 164 8.33 34.59 9.72
C LYS A 164 9.41 33.80 10.49
N GLU A 165 9.33 32.46 10.49
CA GLU A 165 10.38 31.55 11.01
C GLU A 165 11.73 31.78 10.31
N LYS A 166 11.73 32.03 9.00
CA LYS A 166 12.94 32.34 8.23
C LYS A 166 13.45 33.77 8.41
N ALA A 167 12.56 34.75 8.54
CA ALA A 167 12.92 36.15 8.77
C ALA A 167 13.57 36.29 10.14
N ARG A 168 12.90 35.80 11.20
CA ARG A 168 13.46 35.75 12.55
C ARG A 168 14.80 35.00 12.58
N LYS A 169 14.93 33.86 11.88
CA LYS A 169 16.23 33.15 11.80
C LYS A 169 17.32 33.88 10.97
N ALA A 170 16.95 34.83 10.10
CA ALA A 170 17.90 35.70 9.39
C ALA A 170 18.18 37.03 10.14
N GLU A 171 17.41 37.28 11.20
CA GLU A 171 17.51 38.43 12.12
C GLU A 171 18.26 38.04 13.41
N GLU A 172 18.29 36.75 13.75
CA GLU A 172 18.92 36.22 14.98
C GLU A 172 20.45 35.98 14.88
N GLU A 173 21.10 35.99 13.71
CA GLU A 173 22.57 36.00 13.58
C GLU A 173 23.04 36.66 12.25
N PRO A 174 24.20 37.36 12.19
CA PRO A 174 25.14 37.66 13.29
C PRO A 174 25.26 39.16 13.63
N VAL A 175 25.50 39.44 14.91
CA VAL A 175 26.22 40.63 15.40
C VAL A 175 27.33 40.10 16.30
N GLU A 176 28.57 40.54 16.11
CA GLU A 176 29.72 40.00 16.85
C GLU A 176 29.83 40.58 18.28
N PRO A 177 30.31 39.79 19.27
CA PRO A 177 30.37 40.19 20.68
C PRO A 177 31.75 40.68 21.15
N VAL A 178 31.76 41.70 22.01
CA VAL A 178 32.91 42.15 22.84
C VAL A 178 32.37 42.76 24.16
N PRO A 179 33.14 42.90 25.25
CA PRO A 179 33.30 41.83 26.24
C PRO A 179 32.70 42.17 27.63
N GLU A 180 33.14 41.44 28.66
CA GLU A 180 32.58 41.39 30.02
C GLU A 180 32.63 42.68 30.85
N GLY A 181 31.73 42.81 31.83
CA GLY A 181 32.03 43.56 33.06
C GLY A 181 30.84 44.18 33.82
N ALA A 182 30.23 43.45 34.78
CA ALA A 182 29.67 44.01 36.04
C ALA A 182 29.02 42.96 36.96
N GLY A 183 29.21 43.13 38.28
CA GLY A 183 28.27 42.84 39.37
C GLY A 183 27.37 41.60 39.32
N ARG A 184 27.84 40.45 39.85
CA ARG A 184 26.97 39.31 40.18
C ARG A 184 26.53 39.36 41.66
N GLU A 185 25.59 40.24 41.99
CA GLU A 185 24.91 40.17 43.29
C GLU A 185 24.05 38.90 43.42
N PRO A 186 23.97 38.29 44.62
CA PRO A 186 23.10 37.16 44.88
C PRO A 186 21.64 37.64 45.02
N ARG A 187 20.92 37.74 43.89
CA ARG A 187 19.49 38.10 43.89
C ARG A 187 18.70 37.10 44.74
N GLU A 188 18.25 37.56 45.90
CA GLU A 188 17.46 36.79 46.86
C GLU A 188 16.19 36.20 46.23
N PRO A 189 15.66 35.07 46.75
CA PRO A 189 14.42 34.50 46.24
C PRO A 189 13.30 35.54 46.36
N PRO A 190 12.58 35.88 45.27
CA PRO A 190 11.62 36.98 45.30
C PRO A 190 10.52 36.70 46.31
N GLY A 191 10.51 37.49 47.39
CA GLY A 191 9.51 37.42 48.43
C GLY A 191 8.11 37.62 47.84
N LEU A 192 7.16 36.79 48.26
CA LEU A 192 5.82 36.78 47.66
C LEU A 192 4.96 37.94 48.19
N ILE A 193 5.30 39.17 47.75
CA ILE A 193 4.63 40.41 48.14
C ILE A 193 3.16 40.33 47.72
N PHE A 194 2.26 40.32 48.71
CA PHE A 194 0.85 39.93 48.58
C PHE A 194 0.01 40.79 47.61
N ASN A 195 0.55 41.89 47.10
CA ASN A 195 -0.14 42.84 46.21
C ASN A 195 0.55 43.03 44.83
N LYS A 196 1.60 42.25 44.50
CA LYS A 196 2.24 42.32 43.18
C LYS A 196 2.66 40.93 42.68
N VAL A 197 1.77 40.31 41.90
CA VAL A 197 2.11 39.06 41.18
C VAL A 197 2.91 39.40 39.94
N GLU A 198 4.23 39.46 40.07
CA GLU A 198 5.15 39.51 38.94
C GLU A 198 5.14 38.17 38.20
N VAL A 199 4.29 38.09 37.16
CA VAL A 199 4.29 36.96 36.23
C VAL A 199 5.53 37.08 35.35
N SER A 200 6.58 36.34 35.69
CA SER A 200 7.82 36.25 34.92
C SER A 200 7.55 35.89 33.45
N GLU A 201 8.33 36.46 32.53
CA GLU A 201 8.08 36.40 31.08
C GLU A 201 8.26 35.00 30.43
N ASP A 202 8.64 33.99 31.22
CA ASP A 202 8.67 32.59 30.82
C ASP A 202 7.27 32.10 30.38
N GLU A 203 7.00 32.11 29.07
CA GLU A 203 5.73 31.65 28.47
C GLU A 203 5.31 30.32 29.12
N PRO A 204 4.15 30.25 29.80
CA PRO A 204 3.86 29.18 30.75
C PRO A 204 3.73 27.83 30.04
N ALA A 205 4.85 27.09 30.04
CA ALA A 205 5.08 25.92 29.20
C ALA A 205 3.86 25.00 29.18
N SER A 206 3.34 24.77 27.98
CA SER A 206 2.02 24.19 27.71
C SER A 206 1.68 23.05 28.67
N LYS A 207 0.41 22.90 29.04
CA LYS A 207 -0.06 21.85 29.97
C LYS A 207 0.40 20.43 29.56
N ALA A 208 0.76 20.20 28.29
CA ALA A 208 1.45 19.01 27.79
C ALA A 208 2.98 18.97 28.08
N GLN A 209 3.72 20.07 27.88
CA GLN A 209 5.13 20.21 28.26
C GLN A 209 5.32 20.03 29.77
N ARG A 210 4.58 20.75 30.62
CA ARG A 210 4.66 20.59 32.09
C ARG A 210 4.34 19.16 32.56
N ARG A 211 3.45 18.44 31.84
CA ARG A 211 3.19 17.00 32.07
C ARG A 211 4.32 16.09 31.59
N ARG A 212 4.98 16.40 30.47
CA ARG A 212 6.16 15.67 29.97
C ARG A 212 7.36 15.87 30.89
N GLU A 213 7.59 17.09 31.34
CA GLU A 213 8.67 17.47 32.24
C GLU A 213 8.51 16.80 33.61
N LYS A 214 7.31 16.86 34.22
CA LYS A 214 7.00 16.06 35.43
C LYS A 214 7.23 14.56 35.22
N ARG A 215 6.92 14.01 34.03
CA ARG A 215 7.23 12.61 33.68
C ARG A 215 8.74 12.36 33.56
N GLN A 216 9.54 13.31 33.08
CA GLN A 216 11.01 13.21 33.03
C GLN A 216 11.65 13.35 34.41
N ARG A 217 11.16 14.25 35.29
CA ARG A 217 11.61 14.35 36.68
C ARG A 217 11.37 13.03 37.45
N VAL A 218 10.23 12.38 37.24
CA VAL A 218 9.86 11.13 37.96
C VAL A 218 10.41 9.84 37.32
N LYS A 219 10.58 9.78 35.99
CA LYS A 219 10.98 8.55 35.26
C LYS A 219 12.32 8.65 34.52
N GLY A 220 13.03 9.76 34.68
CA GLY A 220 14.22 10.09 33.89
C GLY A 220 13.92 10.18 32.39
N ASN A 221 14.98 10.04 31.58
CA ASN A 221 14.89 10.05 30.12
C ASN A 221 14.65 8.65 29.51
N LEU A 222 14.37 7.61 30.33
CA LEU A 222 14.27 6.24 29.85
C LEU A 222 12.95 5.99 29.10
N THR A 223 12.99 6.11 27.77
CA THR A 223 11.81 5.97 26.92
C THR A 223 11.27 4.51 26.96
N PRO A 224 9.98 4.24 27.23
CA PRO A 224 9.48 2.87 27.36
C PRO A 224 9.45 2.14 26.00
N LEU A 225 9.94 0.90 25.96
CA LEU A 225 10.07 0.10 24.72
C LEU A 225 8.69 -0.38 24.25
N THR A 226 8.08 0.40 23.34
CA THR A 226 6.64 0.36 23.10
C THR A 226 6.27 0.28 21.63
N GLY A 227 5.06 -0.27 21.37
CA GLY A 227 4.45 -0.27 20.05
C GLY A 227 4.69 -1.56 19.24
N ARG A 228 4.89 -1.40 17.92
CA ARG A 228 4.82 -2.50 16.94
C ARG A 228 6.00 -2.56 15.97
N ASN A 229 7.01 -1.70 16.12
CA ASN A 229 8.15 -1.61 15.19
C ASN A 229 9.31 -2.51 15.62
N TYR A 230 9.08 -3.83 15.62
CA TYR A 230 9.99 -4.82 16.23
C TYR A 230 11.48 -4.75 15.84
N ARG A 231 11.84 -4.19 14.66
CA ARG A 231 13.26 -3.92 14.31
C ARG A 231 13.83 -2.81 15.19
N GLN A 232 13.16 -1.66 15.24
CA GLN A 232 13.51 -0.52 16.11
C GLN A 232 13.40 -0.83 17.60
N LEU A 233 12.60 -1.81 18.02
CA LEU A 233 12.59 -2.26 19.41
C LEU A 233 13.84 -3.11 19.71
N LEU A 234 14.22 -4.05 18.83
CA LEU A 234 15.46 -4.83 18.96
C LEU A 234 16.69 -3.91 18.99
N GLU A 235 16.80 -3.01 18.01
CA GLU A 235 17.86 -1.99 17.90
C GLU A 235 18.03 -1.18 19.20
N ARG A 236 16.92 -0.72 19.80
CA ARG A 236 16.91 0.02 21.08
C ARG A 236 17.13 -0.84 22.33
N LEU A 237 16.98 -2.16 22.23
CA LEU A 237 17.22 -3.12 23.30
C LEU A 237 18.70 -3.50 23.32
N GLN A 238 19.25 -3.81 22.13
CA GLN A 238 20.67 -4.05 21.91
C GLN A 238 21.51 -2.83 22.28
N ALA A 239 21.08 -1.62 21.90
CA ALA A 239 21.71 -0.37 22.33
C ALA A 239 21.46 0.02 23.82
N ARG A 240 20.76 -0.82 24.60
CA ARG A 240 20.73 -0.76 26.07
C ARG A 240 21.62 -1.82 26.70
N GLN A 241 21.62 -3.03 26.16
CA GLN A 241 22.54 -4.09 26.55
C GLN A 241 23.98 -3.59 26.38
N SER A 242 24.37 -3.14 25.18
CA SER A 242 25.73 -2.61 24.93
C SER A 242 26.13 -1.56 25.95
N ARG A 243 25.25 -0.58 26.26
CA ARG A 243 25.54 0.47 27.24
C ARG A 243 25.67 -0.03 28.67
N LEU A 244 24.97 -1.11 29.03
CA LEU A 244 25.13 -1.76 30.33
C LEU A 244 26.41 -2.58 30.36
N ASP A 245 26.77 -3.26 29.28
CA ASP A 245 27.99 -4.06 29.14
C ASP A 245 29.26 -3.17 29.09
N GLU A 246 29.21 -2.08 28.31
CA GLU A 246 30.20 -0.98 28.24
C GLU A 246 30.45 -0.36 29.61
N LEU A 247 29.42 -0.21 30.44
CA LEU A 247 29.54 0.32 31.80
C LEU A 247 29.93 -0.76 32.81
N ARG A 248 29.55 -2.02 32.60
CA ARG A 248 29.96 -3.14 33.45
C ARG A 248 31.46 -3.42 33.33
N GLY A 249 32.03 -3.27 32.12
CA GLY A 249 33.47 -3.31 31.88
C GLY A 249 34.26 -2.10 32.39
N ARG A 250 33.61 -1.12 33.03
CA ARG A 250 34.24 0.07 33.64
C ARG A 250 33.96 0.15 35.15
N ASP A 251 32.69 0.04 35.52
CA ASP A 251 32.14 0.33 36.84
C ASP A 251 30.92 -0.58 37.12
N GLU A 252 31.13 -1.78 37.69
CA GLU A 252 30.02 -2.69 38.01
C GLU A 252 28.93 -2.03 38.88
N GLY A 253 29.31 -1.18 39.84
CA GLY A 253 28.35 -0.47 40.70
C GLY A 253 27.39 0.43 39.90
N LYS A 254 27.93 1.24 38.99
CA LYS A 254 27.16 2.16 38.13
C LYS A 254 26.27 1.37 37.16
N ALA A 255 26.75 0.23 36.65
CA ALA A 255 25.95 -0.69 35.84
C ALA A 255 24.76 -1.29 36.63
N ARG A 256 24.99 -1.81 37.84
CA ARG A 256 23.96 -2.36 38.74
C ARG A 256 22.92 -1.29 39.12
N GLU A 257 23.35 -0.06 39.41
CA GLU A 257 22.46 1.07 39.63
C GLU A 257 21.58 1.38 38.42
N LEU A 258 22.16 1.42 37.21
CA LEU A 258 21.42 1.71 35.99
C LEU A 258 20.43 0.59 35.65
N GLU A 259 20.81 -0.68 35.85
CA GLU A 259 19.88 -1.81 35.79
C GLU A 259 18.71 -1.63 36.76
N ALA A 260 18.97 -1.27 38.03
CA ALA A 260 17.92 -1.01 39.01
C ALA A 260 17.00 0.14 38.56
N LYS A 261 17.58 1.27 38.10
CA LYS A 261 16.85 2.42 37.55
C LYS A 261 15.99 2.01 36.34
N MET A 262 16.48 1.13 35.45
CA MET A 262 15.69 0.58 34.35
C MET A 262 14.57 -0.35 34.83
N LYS A 263 14.83 -1.24 35.79
CA LYS A 263 13.85 -2.18 36.37
C LYS A 263 12.69 -1.41 37.04
N TRP A 264 12.99 -0.42 37.88
CA TRP A 264 12.00 0.41 38.57
C TRP A 264 11.18 1.30 37.62
N THR A 265 11.82 1.99 36.67
CA THR A 265 11.09 2.81 35.69
C THR A 265 10.20 1.95 34.79
N ASN A 266 10.64 0.75 34.40
CA ASN A 266 9.80 -0.22 33.69
C ASN A 266 8.60 -0.70 34.53
N LEU A 267 8.75 -0.96 35.83
CA LEU A 267 7.62 -1.29 36.71
C LEU A 267 6.62 -0.12 36.79
N LEU A 268 7.11 1.11 36.95
CA LEU A 268 6.27 2.30 37.02
C LEU A 268 5.53 2.57 35.69
N TYR A 269 6.15 2.30 34.53
CA TYR A 269 5.47 2.35 33.24
C TYR A 269 4.44 1.21 33.06
N LYS A 270 4.72 -0.01 33.56
CA LYS A 270 3.72 -1.09 33.60
C LYS A 270 2.50 -0.71 34.44
N ALA A 271 2.71 -0.04 35.58
CA ALA A 271 1.64 0.50 36.43
C ALA A 271 0.82 1.61 35.73
N GLU A 272 1.45 2.44 34.87
CA GLU A 272 0.72 3.35 33.96
C GLU A 272 -0.05 2.64 32.83
N GLY A 273 -0.10 1.29 32.81
CA GLY A 273 -0.74 0.49 31.76
C GLY A 273 0.05 0.45 30.44
N VAL A 274 1.29 0.93 30.43
CA VAL A 274 2.13 0.97 29.22
C VAL A 274 2.62 -0.44 28.89
N LYS A 275 2.31 -0.92 27.69
CA LYS A 275 2.67 -2.28 27.22
C LYS A 275 4.11 -2.31 26.69
N ILE A 276 5.05 -2.41 27.63
CA ILE A 276 6.50 -2.60 27.43
C ILE A 276 6.78 -3.95 26.76
N ARG A 277 7.87 -4.05 25.99
CA ARG A 277 8.25 -5.19 25.16
C ARG A 277 9.77 -5.32 25.06
N ASP A 278 10.35 -5.88 26.12
CA ASP A 278 11.81 -5.91 26.33
C ASP A 278 12.41 -7.31 26.11
N ASP A 279 11.64 -8.25 25.57
CA ASP A 279 12.06 -9.63 25.33
C ASP A 279 12.59 -9.82 23.90
N GLU A 280 13.91 -9.87 23.72
CA GLU A 280 14.54 -10.04 22.40
C GLU A 280 13.99 -11.23 21.62
N ARG A 281 13.88 -12.40 22.28
CA ARG A 281 13.39 -13.65 21.66
C ARG A 281 11.98 -13.44 21.09
N LEU A 282 11.07 -12.82 21.85
CA LEU A 282 9.70 -12.54 21.39
C LEU A 282 9.65 -11.46 20.30
N LEU A 283 10.55 -10.47 20.31
CA LEU A 283 10.68 -9.47 19.24
C LEU A 283 11.16 -10.10 17.93
N GLN A 284 12.20 -10.95 17.99
CA GLN A 284 12.69 -11.72 16.85
C GLN A 284 11.61 -12.66 16.29
N GLU A 285 10.91 -13.41 17.15
CA GLU A 285 9.77 -14.22 16.73
C GLU A 285 8.67 -13.36 16.09
N ALA A 286 8.39 -12.17 16.62
CA ALA A 286 7.36 -11.29 16.10
C ALA A 286 7.74 -10.68 14.72
N LEU A 287 9.05 -10.55 14.42
CA LEU A 287 9.58 -10.33 13.07
C LEU A 287 9.38 -11.56 12.18
N LYS A 288 9.88 -12.73 12.58
CA LYS A 288 9.71 -14.01 11.86
C LYS A 288 8.23 -14.28 11.54
N ARG A 289 7.30 -14.02 12.48
CA ARG A 289 5.83 -14.09 12.30
C ARG A 289 5.29 -13.00 11.36
N LYS A 290 5.86 -11.80 11.29
CA LYS A 290 5.50 -10.77 10.28
C LYS A 290 5.97 -11.19 8.88
N GLU A 291 7.18 -11.69 8.75
CA GLU A 291 7.82 -12.05 7.49
C GLU A 291 7.19 -13.31 6.88
N LYS A 292 6.90 -14.35 7.68
CA LYS A 292 6.02 -15.47 7.26
C LYS A 292 4.67 -14.97 6.70
N ARG A 293 4.04 -13.97 7.32
CA ARG A 293 2.80 -13.33 6.85
C ARG A 293 3.00 -12.33 5.68
N ARG A 294 4.22 -11.98 5.29
CA ARG A 294 4.53 -11.26 4.04
C ARG A 294 4.74 -12.28 2.92
N ALA A 295 5.60 -13.28 3.13
CA ALA A 295 5.84 -14.39 2.20
C ALA A 295 4.54 -15.14 1.82
N GLN A 296 3.64 -15.40 2.77
CA GLN A 296 2.33 -15.99 2.45
C GLN A 296 1.44 -15.09 1.57
N ARG A 297 1.54 -13.76 1.68
CA ARG A 297 0.81 -12.83 0.80
C ARG A 297 1.45 -12.75 -0.58
N GLN A 298 2.78 -12.73 -0.63
CA GLN A 298 3.58 -12.77 -1.85
C GLN A 298 3.26 -14.03 -2.67
N ARG A 299 3.40 -15.23 -2.07
CA ARG A 299 3.02 -16.52 -2.68
C ARG A 299 1.56 -16.58 -3.14
N ARG A 300 0.64 -15.92 -2.43
CA ARG A 300 -0.78 -15.81 -2.83
C ARG A 300 -1.01 -14.84 -3.98
N TRP A 301 -0.13 -13.86 -4.19
CA TRP A 301 -0.17 -12.95 -5.32
C TRP A 301 0.46 -13.61 -6.56
N GLU A 302 1.63 -14.23 -6.40
CA GLU A 302 2.33 -15.01 -7.43
C GLU A 302 1.45 -16.12 -8.00
N LYS A 303 0.75 -16.88 -7.16
CA LYS A 303 -0.22 -17.89 -7.63
C LYS A 303 -1.42 -17.30 -8.39
N ARG A 304 -1.76 -16.02 -8.18
CA ARG A 304 -2.81 -15.33 -8.96
C ARG A 304 -2.28 -14.83 -10.30
N THR A 305 -1.11 -14.20 -10.33
CA THR A 305 -0.50 -13.75 -11.59
C THR A 305 -0.16 -14.93 -12.49
N ALA A 306 0.43 -16.00 -11.93
CA ALA A 306 0.69 -17.25 -12.65
C ALA A 306 -0.60 -17.86 -13.23
N SER A 307 -1.67 -18.02 -12.44
CA SER A 307 -2.93 -18.60 -12.95
C SER A 307 -3.71 -17.70 -13.91
N VAL A 308 -3.41 -16.39 -13.99
CA VAL A 308 -3.89 -15.52 -15.08
C VAL A 308 -3.09 -15.75 -16.36
N VAL A 309 -1.75 -15.73 -16.28
CA VAL A 309 -0.85 -15.99 -17.42
C VAL A 309 -1.09 -17.39 -18.00
N GLU A 310 -1.25 -18.39 -17.15
CA GLU A 310 -1.59 -19.77 -17.52
C GLU A 310 -2.91 -19.83 -18.29
N LYS A 311 -3.98 -19.19 -17.81
CA LYS A 311 -5.28 -19.14 -18.50
C LYS A 311 -5.22 -18.38 -19.83
N MET A 312 -4.37 -17.36 -19.93
CA MET A 312 -4.10 -16.67 -21.21
C MET A 312 -3.37 -17.60 -22.19
N ARG A 313 -2.32 -18.30 -21.74
CA ARG A 313 -1.60 -19.30 -22.53
C ARG A 313 -2.50 -20.44 -22.99
N GLN A 314 -3.26 -21.06 -22.07
CA GLN A 314 -4.23 -22.13 -22.41
C GLN A 314 -5.24 -21.68 -23.48
N ARG A 315 -5.73 -20.43 -23.43
CA ARG A 315 -6.62 -19.86 -24.47
C ARG A 315 -5.92 -19.70 -25.82
N GLN A 316 -4.68 -19.21 -25.83
CA GLN A 316 -3.87 -19.08 -27.06
C GLN A 316 -3.51 -20.44 -27.65
N ASP A 317 -3.10 -21.40 -26.84
CA ASP A 317 -2.71 -22.74 -27.27
C ASP A 317 -3.92 -23.55 -27.78
N ARG A 318 -5.10 -23.42 -27.16
CA ARG A 318 -6.37 -23.93 -27.72
C ARG A 318 -6.69 -23.29 -29.09
N ARG A 319 -6.51 -21.97 -29.26
CA ARG A 319 -6.69 -21.30 -30.57
C ARG A 319 -5.69 -21.83 -31.61
N ARG A 320 -4.42 -22.02 -31.24
CA ARG A 320 -3.36 -22.59 -32.09
C ARG A 320 -3.68 -24.04 -32.51
N GLN A 321 -4.10 -24.89 -31.58
CA GLN A 321 -4.53 -26.27 -31.85
C GLN A 321 -5.74 -26.31 -32.78
N ASN A 322 -6.76 -25.48 -32.55
CA ASN A 322 -7.94 -25.41 -33.42
C ASN A 322 -7.60 -24.90 -34.83
N LEU A 323 -6.64 -23.98 -34.97
CA LEU A 323 -6.13 -23.54 -36.27
C LEU A 323 -5.31 -24.64 -36.96
N ARG A 324 -4.47 -25.40 -36.24
CA ARG A 324 -3.76 -26.57 -36.77
C ARG A 324 -4.75 -27.64 -37.27
N ARG A 325 -5.76 -28.02 -36.46
CA ARG A 325 -6.83 -28.94 -36.86
C ARG A 325 -7.61 -28.46 -38.09
N LYS A 326 -7.95 -27.16 -38.17
CA LYS A 326 -8.58 -26.57 -39.36
C LYS A 326 -7.67 -26.55 -40.60
N LYS A 327 -6.35 -26.49 -40.46
CA LYS A 327 -5.40 -26.66 -41.58
C LYS A 327 -5.31 -28.13 -42.02
N ALA A 328 -5.15 -29.06 -41.08
CA ALA A 328 -5.11 -30.51 -41.35
C ALA A 328 -6.38 -30.99 -42.07
N ALA A 329 -7.57 -30.70 -41.52
CA ALA A 329 -8.85 -31.04 -42.15
C ALA A 329 -9.08 -30.37 -43.52
N ARG A 330 -8.41 -29.25 -43.83
CA ARG A 330 -8.41 -28.67 -45.18
C ARG A 330 -7.48 -29.41 -46.14
N ALA A 331 -6.35 -29.92 -45.67
CA ALA A 331 -5.45 -30.78 -46.44
C ALA A 331 -6.08 -32.16 -46.70
N GLU A 332 -6.60 -32.82 -45.67
CA GLU A 332 -7.36 -34.08 -45.77
C GLU A 332 -8.52 -33.97 -46.78
N ARG A 333 -9.32 -32.89 -46.72
CA ARG A 333 -10.39 -32.62 -47.70
C ARG A 333 -9.88 -32.37 -49.13
N ARG A 334 -8.62 -31.96 -49.32
CA ARG A 334 -7.99 -31.88 -50.65
C ARG A 334 -7.53 -33.27 -51.13
N LEU A 335 -6.88 -34.05 -50.26
CA LEU A 335 -6.45 -35.43 -50.56
C LEU A 335 -7.64 -36.34 -50.89
N LEU A 336 -8.71 -36.29 -50.09
CA LEU A 336 -9.95 -37.04 -50.36
C LEU A 336 -10.64 -36.60 -51.66
N LYS A 337 -10.55 -35.31 -52.04
CA LYS A 337 -11.03 -34.82 -53.35
C LYS A 337 -10.13 -35.24 -54.52
N ALA A 338 -8.83 -35.49 -54.29
CA ALA A 338 -7.93 -36.05 -55.29
C ALA A 338 -8.23 -37.53 -55.53
N ARG A 339 -8.32 -38.34 -54.47
CA ARG A 339 -8.72 -39.77 -54.54
C ARG A 339 -10.09 -39.94 -55.22
N LYS A 340 -11.10 -39.13 -54.85
CA LYS A 340 -12.42 -39.13 -55.53
C LYS A 340 -12.40 -38.68 -57.00
N LYS A 341 -11.27 -38.20 -57.52
CA LYS A 341 -11.04 -37.86 -58.93
C LYS A 341 -10.05 -38.82 -59.61
N GLY A 342 -9.83 -40.02 -59.03
CA GLY A 342 -8.91 -41.02 -59.58
C GLY A 342 -7.43 -40.66 -59.51
N ARG A 343 -7.06 -39.56 -58.82
CA ARG A 343 -5.65 -39.16 -58.69
C ARG A 343 -4.98 -39.96 -57.58
N ILE A 344 -4.02 -40.79 -57.98
CA ILE A 344 -3.11 -41.51 -57.07
C ILE A 344 -2.29 -40.48 -56.28
N LEU A 345 -2.09 -40.73 -54.98
CA LEU A 345 -1.24 -39.93 -54.10
C LEU A 345 0.01 -40.74 -53.70
N PRO A 346 1.13 -40.11 -53.33
CA PRO A 346 2.32 -40.83 -52.84
C PRO A 346 2.00 -41.81 -51.69
N GLN A 347 1.17 -41.38 -50.74
CA GLN A 347 0.67 -42.21 -49.63
C GLN A 347 -0.13 -43.45 -50.06
N ASP A 348 -0.66 -43.47 -51.28
CA ASP A 348 -1.38 -44.62 -51.83
C ASP A 348 -0.42 -45.59 -52.56
N LEU A 349 0.74 -45.10 -53.04
CA LEU A 349 1.84 -45.92 -53.58
C LEU A 349 2.67 -46.55 -52.44
N GLU A 350 3.03 -45.76 -51.43
CA GLU A 350 3.64 -46.21 -50.16
C GLU A 350 2.81 -47.36 -49.55
N ARG A 351 1.48 -47.20 -49.50
CA ARG A 351 0.56 -48.21 -48.96
C ARG A 351 0.37 -49.43 -49.85
N ALA A 352 0.71 -49.34 -51.13
CA ALA A 352 0.71 -50.46 -52.07
C ALA A 352 2.06 -51.22 -52.11
N GLY A 353 3.10 -50.71 -51.43
CA GLY A 353 4.46 -51.27 -51.53
C GLY A 353 5.14 -50.97 -52.86
N LEU A 354 4.77 -49.88 -53.53
CA LEU A 354 5.23 -49.47 -54.86
C LEU A 354 6.03 -48.15 -54.85
N ALA A 355 6.61 -47.78 -53.70
CA ALA A 355 7.38 -46.57 -53.46
C ALA A 355 8.47 -46.82 -52.40
#